data_AF-A0A0B4G2E7-F1
#
_entry.id   AF-A0A0B4G2E7-F1
#
_cell.length_a   1.000
_cell.length_b   1.000
_cell.length_c   1.000
_cell.angle_alpha   90.00
_cell.angle_beta   90.00
_cell.angle_gamma   90.00
#
_symmetry.space_group_name_H-M   'P 1'
#
loop_
_entity.id
_entity.type
_entity.pdbx_description
1 polymer ?
#
loop_
_entity_poly.entity_id
_entity_poly.type
_entity_poly.pdbx_seq_one_letter_code
_entity_poly.pdbx_strand_id
1 'polypeptide(L)'
;MTQPIGVAIIGSGLFVKAEHLPAVLGNARLDLKALYSRSLKSAQETAGQIKDAPQPALYAEDAPGSTYADLLRREDVQAVIVALPIVSQPATESGAVGTYCHSAGTLASAFEWDVACERGAVRSDGDLVTVTGEDGAKVETRFERTSGVREEVDAWAGSILDGGGEAAPMQSAREALADLEFLEAMFASGAEGGEERRLVLQRW
;
A
#
# COMPACT_ATOMS: atom_id res chain seq x y z
N MET A 1 -0.26 -27.04 18.79
CA MET A 1 0.20 -25.76 18.19
C MET A 1 -0.45 -25.67 16.82
N THR A 2 -1.18 -24.60 16.54
CA THR A 2 -1.78 -24.33 15.22
C THR A 2 -0.67 -24.15 14.19
N GLN A 3 -0.86 -24.64 12.95
CA GLN A 3 0.11 -24.40 11.88
C GLN A 3 0.10 -22.90 11.48
N PRO A 4 1.26 -22.31 11.14
CA PRO A 4 1.33 -20.95 10.61
C PRO A 4 0.55 -20.81 9.30
N ILE A 5 -0.01 -19.62 9.07
CA ILE A 5 -0.77 -19.30 7.86
C ILE A 5 0.23 -18.97 6.75
N GLY A 6 0.13 -19.69 5.64
CA GLY A 6 0.88 -19.43 4.43
C GLY A 6 0.38 -18.16 3.74
N VAL A 7 1.27 -17.19 3.55
CA VAL A 7 0.97 -15.89 2.95
C VAL A 7 1.79 -15.60 1.72
N ALA A 8 1.25 -14.79 0.82
CA ALA A 8 1.98 -14.18 -0.28
C ALA A 8 1.94 -12.67 -0.24
N ILE A 9 3.04 -12.01 -0.61
CA ILE A 9 3.08 -10.55 -0.80
C ILE A 9 3.04 -10.23 -2.29
N ILE A 10 2.08 -9.41 -2.70
CA ILE A 10 1.86 -8.94 -4.07
C ILE A 10 2.38 -7.51 -4.16
N GLY A 11 3.63 -7.36 -4.54
CA GLY A 11 4.36 -6.09 -4.53
C GLY A 11 5.80 -6.27 -4.07
N SER A 12 6.68 -5.39 -4.54
CA SER A 12 8.12 -5.41 -4.19
C SER A 12 8.68 -4.01 -4.00
N GLY A 13 7.81 -3.08 -3.62
CA GLY A 13 8.17 -1.69 -3.40
C GLY A 13 8.94 -1.48 -2.10
N LEU A 14 9.36 -0.24 -1.89
CA LEU A 14 10.08 0.16 -0.68
C LEU A 14 9.31 -0.18 0.60
N PHE A 15 7.99 0.00 0.60
CA PHE A 15 7.18 -0.27 1.79
C PHE A 15 7.04 -1.76 2.09
N VAL A 16 7.06 -2.61 1.05
CA VAL A 16 7.17 -4.06 1.23
C VAL A 16 8.48 -4.43 1.89
N LYS A 17 9.60 -3.87 1.39
CA LYS A 17 10.95 -4.12 1.91
C LYS A 17 11.12 -3.63 3.36
N ALA A 18 10.64 -2.42 3.65
CA ALA A 18 10.88 -1.74 4.92
C ALA A 18 9.94 -2.20 6.06
N GLU A 19 8.67 -2.49 5.76
CA GLU A 19 7.66 -2.68 6.80
C GLU A 19 6.98 -4.05 6.72
N HIS A 20 6.44 -4.43 5.56
CA HIS A 20 5.67 -5.67 5.44
C HIS A 20 6.52 -6.93 5.56
N LEU A 21 7.68 -6.97 4.88
CA LEU A 21 8.55 -8.14 4.91
C LEU A 21 9.09 -8.40 6.32
N PRO A 22 9.64 -7.42 7.06
CA PRO A 22 10.01 -7.61 8.47
C PRO A 22 8.83 -8.00 9.36
N ALA A 23 7.66 -7.40 9.17
CA ALA A 23 6.47 -7.71 9.97
C ALA A 23 5.99 -9.15 9.77
N VAL A 24 5.97 -9.65 8.52
CA VAL A 24 5.61 -11.04 8.21
C VAL A 24 6.64 -12.01 8.79
N LEU A 25 7.94 -11.74 8.61
CA LEU A 25 9.00 -12.63 9.10
C LEU A 25 9.10 -12.66 10.64
N GLY A 26 8.75 -11.56 11.30
CA GLY A 26 8.74 -11.46 12.77
C GLY A 26 7.51 -12.09 13.43
N ASN A 27 6.52 -12.54 12.66
CA ASN A 27 5.26 -13.05 13.18
C ASN A 27 5.21 -14.58 13.15
N ALA A 28 5.28 -15.22 14.32
CA ALA A 28 5.25 -16.68 14.44
C ALA A 28 3.94 -17.35 13.94
N ARG A 29 2.90 -16.56 13.68
CA ARG A 29 1.61 -17.03 13.14
C ARG A 29 1.62 -17.09 11.61
N LEU A 30 2.63 -16.52 10.94
CA LEU A 30 2.70 -16.40 9.49
C LEU A 30 3.89 -17.16 8.92
N ASP A 31 3.73 -17.68 7.71
CA ASP A 31 4.78 -18.31 6.92
C ASP A 31 4.77 -17.70 5.51
N LEU A 32 5.85 -16.99 5.16
CA LEU A 32 5.95 -16.33 3.86
C LEU A 32 6.25 -17.35 2.76
N LYS A 33 5.21 -17.70 1.99
CA LYS A 33 5.26 -18.73 0.95
C LYS A 33 5.69 -18.18 -0.41
N ALA A 34 5.25 -16.96 -0.74
CA ALA A 34 5.41 -16.41 -2.08
C ALA A 34 5.62 -14.89 -2.08
N LEU A 35 6.31 -14.40 -3.11
CA LEU A 35 6.47 -12.98 -3.39
C LEU A 35 6.23 -12.76 -4.88
N TYR A 36 5.27 -11.89 -5.22
CA TYR A 36 5.00 -11.48 -6.59
C TYR A 36 5.44 -10.06 -6.86
N SER A 37 5.94 -9.82 -8.07
CA SER A 37 6.19 -8.48 -8.58
C SER A 37 5.88 -8.36 -10.06
N ARG A 38 5.85 -7.13 -10.58
CA ARG A 38 5.82 -6.94 -12.04
C ARG A 38 7.12 -7.38 -12.72
N SER A 39 8.25 -7.32 -12.01
CA SER A 39 9.54 -7.79 -12.53
C SER A 39 10.23 -8.78 -11.60
N LEU A 40 10.81 -9.84 -12.16
CA LEU A 40 11.53 -10.87 -11.42
C LEU A 40 12.69 -10.26 -10.63
N LYS A 41 13.36 -9.26 -11.22
CA LYS A 41 14.42 -8.49 -10.55
C LYS A 41 13.94 -7.88 -9.24
N SER A 42 12.78 -7.21 -9.23
CA SER A 42 12.24 -6.59 -8.02
C SER A 42 11.85 -7.62 -6.97
N ALA A 43 11.29 -8.78 -7.37
CA ALA A 43 10.98 -9.88 -6.46
C ALA A 43 12.27 -10.44 -5.82
N GLN A 44 13.32 -10.66 -6.61
CA GLN A 44 14.62 -11.14 -6.15
C GLN A 44 15.29 -10.16 -5.16
N GLU A 45 15.29 -8.87 -5.48
CA GLU A 45 15.85 -7.84 -4.59
C GLU A 45 15.14 -7.79 -3.23
N THR A 46 13.83 -8.02 -3.22
CA THR A 46 13.03 -8.04 -1.98
C THR A 46 13.33 -9.28 -1.16
N ALA A 47 13.31 -10.46 -1.79
CA ALA A 47 13.64 -11.73 -1.14
C ALA A 47 15.10 -11.79 -0.64
N GLY A 48 16.01 -11.07 -1.30
CA GLY A 48 17.40 -10.92 -0.87
C GLY A 48 17.58 -10.21 0.49
N GLN A 49 16.54 -9.57 1.03
CA GLN A 49 16.59 -8.98 2.39
C GLN A 49 16.37 -10.01 3.50
N ILE A 50 15.88 -11.20 3.16
CA ILE A 50 15.61 -12.28 4.11
C ILE A 50 16.93 -12.98 4.44
N LYS A 51 17.33 -12.95 5.71
CA LYS A 51 18.58 -13.56 6.21
C LYS A 51 18.33 -14.82 7.04
N ASP A 52 17.47 -14.70 8.04
CA ASP A 52 17.28 -15.72 9.08
C ASP A 52 15.93 -16.45 8.98
N ALA A 53 15.37 -16.55 7.78
CA ALA A 53 14.11 -17.22 7.50
C ALA A 53 14.12 -17.93 6.13
N PRO A 54 13.22 -18.90 5.89
CA PRO A 54 13.08 -19.54 4.58
C PRO A 54 12.81 -18.53 3.46
N GLN A 55 13.37 -18.79 2.29
CA GLN A 55 13.15 -17.98 1.10
C GLN A 55 11.79 -18.32 0.47
N PRO A 56 10.94 -17.31 0.13
CA PRO A 56 9.69 -17.55 -0.57
C PRO A 56 9.91 -17.91 -2.03
N ALA A 57 8.93 -18.58 -2.63
CA ALA A 57 8.91 -18.75 -4.08
C ALA A 57 8.62 -17.40 -4.76
N LEU A 58 9.33 -17.12 -5.86
CA LEU A 58 9.23 -15.85 -6.58
C LEU A 58 8.34 -15.99 -7.80
N TYR A 59 7.43 -15.04 -7.96
CA TYR A 59 6.53 -14.92 -9.09
C TYR A 59 6.74 -13.54 -9.72
N ALA A 60 6.67 -13.46 -11.03
CA ALA A 60 6.70 -12.18 -11.70
C ALA A 60 5.97 -12.18 -13.05
N GLU A 61 5.50 -11.00 -13.45
CA GLU A 61 4.82 -10.84 -14.74
C GLU A 61 5.75 -11.10 -15.94
N ASP A 62 7.03 -10.73 -15.80
CA ASP A 62 8.07 -10.95 -16.81
C ASP A 62 8.79 -12.31 -16.67
N ALA A 63 8.38 -13.17 -15.73
CA ALA A 63 8.97 -14.49 -15.52
C ALA A 63 8.18 -15.59 -16.27
N PRO A 64 8.86 -16.42 -17.10
CA PRO A 64 8.20 -17.51 -17.80
C PRO A 64 7.75 -18.61 -16.81
N GLY A 65 6.43 -18.87 -16.77
CA GLY A 65 5.84 -19.99 -16.00
C GLY A 65 5.73 -19.77 -14.49
N SER A 66 5.87 -18.53 -14.01
CA SER A 66 5.64 -18.16 -12.60
C SER A 66 4.86 -16.84 -12.54
N THR A 67 3.67 -16.86 -13.13
CA THR A 67 2.81 -15.69 -13.28
C THR A 67 1.98 -15.40 -12.04
N TYR A 68 1.32 -14.23 -11.99
CA TYR A 68 0.38 -13.92 -10.91
C TYR A 68 -0.72 -14.98 -10.75
N ALA A 69 -1.25 -15.48 -11.86
CA ALA A 69 -2.29 -16.51 -11.84
C ALA A 69 -1.80 -17.83 -11.24
N ASP A 70 -0.53 -18.18 -11.41
CA ASP A 70 0.05 -19.40 -10.85
C ASP A 70 0.24 -19.28 -9.33
N LEU A 71 0.59 -18.09 -8.83
CA LEU A 71 0.63 -17.81 -7.40
C LEU A 71 -0.75 -17.98 -6.76
N LEU A 72 -1.79 -17.39 -7.37
CA LEU A 72 -3.15 -17.44 -6.82
C LEU A 72 -3.76 -18.85 -6.78
N ARG A 73 -3.20 -19.80 -7.53
CA ARG A 73 -3.63 -21.22 -7.51
C ARG A 73 -2.95 -22.06 -6.43
N ARG A 74 -2.01 -21.50 -5.68
CA ARG A 74 -1.28 -22.23 -4.63
C ARG A 74 -2.20 -22.55 -3.46
N GLU A 75 -2.36 -23.84 -3.17
CA GLU A 75 -3.14 -24.29 -2.00
C GLU A 75 -2.43 -23.99 -0.66
N ASP A 76 -1.11 -23.83 -0.68
CA ASP A 76 -0.33 -23.48 0.51
C ASP A 76 -0.29 -21.98 0.80
N VAL A 77 -0.92 -21.13 -0.04
CA VAL A 77 -1.14 -19.69 0.20
C VAL A 77 -2.60 -19.46 0.57
N GLN A 78 -2.87 -19.20 1.85
CA GLN A 78 -4.24 -18.96 2.34
C GLN A 78 -4.62 -17.47 2.36
N ALA A 79 -3.66 -16.56 2.31
CA ALA A 79 -3.91 -15.11 2.29
C ALA A 79 -2.87 -14.34 1.47
N VAL A 80 -3.27 -13.16 0.98
CA VAL A 80 -2.40 -12.26 0.21
C VAL A 80 -2.35 -10.86 0.82
N ILE A 81 -1.17 -10.26 0.81
CA ILE A 81 -0.91 -8.86 1.16
C ILE A 81 -0.68 -8.10 -0.15
N VAL A 82 -1.52 -7.13 -0.48
CA VAL A 82 -1.45 -6.39 -1.76
C VAL A 82 -0.85 -5.00 -1.53
N ALA A 83 0.29 -4.72 -2.18
CA ALA A 83 1.04 -3.47 -2.05
C ALA A 83 1.53 -2.99 -3.43
N LEU A 84 0.59 -2.50 -4.25
CA LEU A 84 0.81 -2.09 -5.65
C LEU A 84 0.59 -0.58 -5.87
N PRO A 85 1.15 0.03 -6.94
CA PRO A 85 0.91 1.44 -7.30
C PRO A 85 -0.50 1.70 -7.82
N ILE A 86 -1.05 2.89 -7.54
CA ILE A 86 -2.26 3.43 -8.17
C ILE A 86 -1.85 4.37 -9.32
N VAL A 87 -2.46 4.23 -10.51
CA VAL A 87 -1.96 4.83 -11.77
C VAL A 87 -2.76 6.02 -12.34
N SER A 88 -3.87 6.43 -11.72
CA SER A 88 -4.69 7.57 -12.18
C SER A 88 -4.43 8.83 -11.33
N GLN A 89 -4.58 10.04 -11.91
CA GLN A 89 -4.30 11.33 -11.24
C GLN A 89 -5.58 12.17 -11.02
N PRO A 90 -5.69 12.94 -9.93
CA PRO A 90 -6.80 13.83 -9.60
C PRO A 90 -6.69 15.25 -10.17
N ALA A 91 -7.83 15.95 -10.22
CA ALA A 91 -7.95 17.38 -10.54
C ALA A 91 -8.96 18.07 -9.61
N THR A 92 -8.81 19.38 -9.39
CA THR A 92 -9.72 20.23 -8.59
C THR A 92 -10.82 20.88 -9.43
N GLU A 93 -11.87 21.39 -8.79
CA GLU A 93 -12.99 22.12 -9.43
C GLU A 93 -12.51 23.34 -10.24
N SER A 94 -11.49 24.04 -9.75
CA SER A 94 -10.92 25.19 -10.45
C SER A 94 -10.02 24.83 -11.63
N GLY A 95 -9.93 23.55 -11.98
CA GLY A 95 -9.13 23.04 -13.08
C GLY A 95 -7.64 22.90 -12.75
N ALA A 96 -7.24 23.04 -11.47
CA ALA A 96 -5.88 22.73 -11.06
C ALA A 96 -5.66 21.21 -11.15
N VAL A 97 -4.71 20.81 -11.98
CA VAL A 97 -4.35 19.40 -12.15
C VAL A 97 -3.15 19.11 -11.24
N GLY A 98 -3.29 18.09 -10.42
CA GLY A 98 -2.23 17.64 -9.50
C GLY A 98 -1.68 16.28 -9.92
N THR A 99 -0.45 15.98 -9.51
CA THR A 99 0.09 14.62 -9.61
C THR A 99 -0.16 13.89 -8.29
N TYR A 100 -1.10 12.95 -8.29
CA TYR A 100 -1.22 11.96 -7.22
C TYR A 100 -0.46 10.72 -7.64
N CYS A 101 0.69 10.49 -7.02
CA CYS A 101 1.46 9.27 -7.18
C CYS A 101 1.42 8.50 -5.87
N HIS A 102 0.37 7.71 -5.66
CA HIS A 102 0.32 6.80 -4.52
C HIS A 102 0.89 5.45 -4.93
N SER A 103 2.13 5.19 -4.51
CA SER A 103 2.81 3.95 -4.85
C SER A 103 3.60 3.38 -3.69
N ALA A 104 2.99 2.44 -2.98
CA ALA A 104 3.69 1.60 -2.00
C ALA A 104 4.55 0.49 -2.67
N GLY A 105 4.39 0.31 -3.99
CA GLY A 105 4.95 -0.81 -4.77
C GLY A 105 6.14 -0.47 -5.69
N THR A 106 6.63 0.78 -5.68
CA THR A 106 7.74 1.24 -6.54
C THR A 106 9.06 1.43 -5.79
N LEU A 107 10.18 1.51 -6.52
CA LEU A 107 11.51 1.85 -6.00
C LEU A 107 11.75 3.36 -5.90
N ALA A 108 10.82 4.19 -6.40
CA ALA A 108 10.90 5.63 -6.22
C ALA A 108 10.71 5.97 -4.73
N SER A 109 11.69 6.64 -4.12
CA SER A 109 11.58 7.24 -2.79
C SER A 109 10.69 8.48 -2.87
N ALA A 110 9.40 8.29 -3.12
CA ALA A 110 8.43 9.37 -3.20
C ALA A 110 7.21 8.96 -2.37
N PHE A 111 7.36 9.02 -1.04
CA PHE A 111 6.21 9.15 -0.13
C PHE A 111 5.89 10.64 -0.02
N GLU A 112 5.63 11.22 -1.19
CA GLU A 112 5.52 12.65 -1.38
C GLU A 112 4.14 12.99 -1.92
N TRP A 113 3.46 13.92 -1.26
CA TRP A 113 2.22 14.50 -1.70
C TRP A 113 2.50 15.93 -2.14
N ASP A 114 2.47 16.19 -3.44
CA ASP A 114 2.57 17.55 -3.98
C ASP A 114 1.18 17.98 -4.47
N VAL A 115 0.63 19.01 -3.82
CA VAL A 115 -0.62 19.66 -4.20
C VAL A 115 -0.30 21.06 -4.70
N ALA A 116 -0.42 21.26 -6.00
CA ALA A 116 -0.34 22.59 -6.60
C ALA A 116 -1.70 23.29 -6.42
N CYS A 117 -1.67 24.50 -5.88
CA CYS A 117 -2.84 25.34 -5.63
C CYS A 117 -2.73 26.65 -6.45
N GLU A 118 -3.82 27.38 -6.60
CA GLU A 118 -3.83 28.66 -7.36
C GLU A 118 -2.85 29.71 -6.83
N ARG A 119 -2.58 29.69 -5.51
CA ARG A 119 -1.75 30.69 -4.81
C ARG A 119 -0.54 30.07 -4.09
N GLY A 120 -0.05 28.94 -4.58
CA GLY A 120 1.07 28.25 -3.95
C GLY A 120 1.06 26.75 -4.13
N ALA A 121 1.80 26.05 -3.28
CA ALA A 121 1.85 24.60 -3.27
C ALA A 121 2.01 24.07 -1.84
N VAL A 122 1.48 22.87 -1.61
CA VAL A 122 1.74 22.10 -0.39
C VAL A 122 2.46 20.83 -0.79
N ARG A 123 3.63 20.60 -0.20
CA ARG A 123 4.40 19.37 -0.31
C ARG A 123 4.41 18.67 1.04
N SER A 124 4.00 17.42 1.11
CA SER A 124 4.28 16.55 2.26
C SER A 124 5.29 15.51 1.82
N ASP A 125 6.44 15.45 2.48
CA ASP A 125 7.49 14.44 2.28
C ASP A 125 7.70 13.71 3.60
N GLY A 126 7.06 12.54 3.74
CA GLY A 126 7.06 11.77 4.97
C GLY A 126 6.58 12.57 6.17
N ASP A 127 7.52 12.97 7.03
CA ASP A 127 7.25 13.69 8.28
C ASP A 127 7.37 15.22 8.15
N LEU A 128 7.73 15.75 6.98
CA LEU A 128 7.87 17.18 6.72
C LEU A 128 6.78 17.68 5.78
N VAL A 129 6.06 18.72 6.19
CA VAL A 129 5.13 19.45 5.33
C VAL A 129 5.70 20.83 5.03
N THR A 130 5.85 21.14 3.75
CA THR A 130 6.28 22.45 3.24
C THR A 130 5.11 23.12 2.53
N VAL A 131 4.71 24.29 3.01
CA VAL A 131 3.76 25.17 2.33
C VAL A 131 4.54 26.29 1.65
N THR A 132 4.38 26.43 0.33
CA THR A 132 4.98 27.51 -0.46
C THR A 132 3.88 28.47 -0.90
N GLY A 133 3.97 29.75 -0.51
CA GLY A 133 3.05 30.80 -0.94
C GLY A 133 3.33 31.30 -2.35
N GLU A 134 2.41 32.11 -2.89
CA GLU A 134 2.51 32.73 -4.22
C GLU A 134 3.77 33.61 -4.41
N ASP A 135 4.25 34.21 -3.32
CA ASP A 135 5.49 34.99 -3.26
C ASP A 135 6.77 34.12 -3.17
N GLY A 136 6.61 32.79 -3.15
CA GLY A 136 7.68 31.82 -2.97
C GLY A 136 8.12 31.64 -1.51
N ALA A 137 7.47 32.30 -0.54
CA ALA A 137 7.78 32.11 0.88
C ALA A 137 7.42 30.68 1.30
N LYS A 138 8.29 30.06 2.11
CA LYS A 138 8.13 28.68 2.56
C LYS A 138 7.92 28.60 4.06
N VAL A 139 6.96 27.79 4.48
CA VAL A 139 6.73 27.41 5.88
C VAL A 139 6.86 25.90 5.98
N GLU A 140 7.74 25.44 6.86
CA GLU A 140 7.97 24.01 7.10
C GLU A 140 7.44 23.61 8.46
N THR A 141 6.71 22.50 8.51
CA THR A 141 6.20 21.89 9.76
C THR A 141 6.60 20.42 9.77
N ARG A 142 7.28 19.98 10.83
CA ARG A 142 7.64 18.58 11.02
C ARG A 142 6.66 17.90 11.98
N PHE A 143 6.15 16.75 11.58
CA PHE A 143 5.25 15.91 12.34
C PHE A 143 6.01 14.70 12.87
N GLU A 144 5.45 14.04 13.89
CA GLU A 144 5.98 12.76 14.34
C GLU A 144 5.64 11.69 13.29
N ARG A 145 6.65 10.95 12.84
CA ARG A 145 6.45 9.81 11.95
C ARG A 145 5.78 8.67 12.72
N THR A 146 4.57 8.31 12.31
CA THR A 146 3.84 7.17 12.84
C THR A 146 3.61 6.13 11.74
N SER A 147 3.37 4.88 12.12
CA SER A 147 3.01 3.78 11.23
C SER A 147 2.06 2.87 11.99
N GLY A 148 0.91 2.51 11.40
CA GLY A 148 -0.07 1.60 11.97
C GLY A 148 0.13 0.13 11.56
N VAL A 149 1.13 -0.15 10.72
CA VAL A 149 1.30 -1.48 10.08
C VAL A 149 1.50 -2.59 11.11
N ARG A 150 2.18 -2.31 12.23
CA ARG A 150 2.42 -3.33 13.26
C ARG A 150 1.11 -3.73 13.93
N GLU A 151 0.34 -2.74 14.34
CA GLU A 151 -0.97 -2.89 14.96
C GLU A 151 -1.95 -3.58 14.00
N GLU A 152 -1.88 -3.24 12.71
CA GLU A 152 -2.67 -3.91 11.66
C GLU A 152 -2.28 -5.38 11.51
N VAL A 153 -0.99 -5.70 11.40
CA VAL A 153 -0.52 -7.09 11.28
C VAL A 153 -0.89 -7.90 12.51
N ASP A 154 -0.79 -7.32 13.71
CA ASP A 154 -1.19 -7.98 14.96
C ASP A 154 -2.70 -8.23 15.02
N ALA A 155 -3.53 -7.24 14.68
CA ALA A 155 -4.98 -7.38 14.63
C ALA A 155 -5.42 -8.43 13.61
N TRP A 156 -4.77 -8.46 12.44
CA TRP A 156 -5.02 -9.45 11.41
C TRP A 156 -4.69 -10.86 11.89
N ALA A 157 -3.52 -11.05 12.51
CA ALA A 157 -3.11 -12.35 13.02
C ALA A 157 -3.96 -12.82 14.22
N GLY A 158 -4.52 -11.88 15.00
CA GLY A 158 -5.55 -12.14 16.01
C GLY A 158 -6.87 -12.60 15.40
N SER A 159 -7.31 -11.96 14.32
CA SER A 159 -8.55 -12.28 13.60
C SER A 159 -8.57 -13.74 13.09
N ILE A 160 -7.41 -14.28 12.72
CA ILE A 160 -7.30 -15.65 12.23
C ILE A 160 -7.20 -16.69 13.35
N LEU A 161 -6.38 -16.45 14.38
CA LEU A 161 -6.19 -17.44 15.45
C LEU A 161 -7.31 -17.43 16.49
N ASP A 162 -7.80 -16.24 16.83
CA ASP A 162 -8.72 -16.02 17.94
C ASP A 162 -10.13 -15.66 17.43
N GLY A 163 -10.23 -15.04 16.24
CA GLY A 163 -11.49 -14.62 15.61
C GLY A 163 -12.11 -15.62 14.64
N GLY A 164 -11.58 -16.85 14.55
CA GLY A 164 -12.15 -17.90 13.69
C GLY A 164 -12.03 -17.62 12.19
N GLY A 165 -11.15 -16.71 11.78
CA GLY A 165 -10.96 -16.31 10.37
C GLY A 165 -11.88 -15.18 9.93
N GLU A 166 -12.70 -14.61 10.81
CA GLU A 166 -13.41 -13.37 10.52
C GLU A 166 -12.44 -12.18 10.57
N ALA A 167 -12.39 -11.38 9.51
CA ALA A 167 -11.51 -10.22 9.44
C ALA A 167 -11.78 -9.25 10.60
N ALA A 168 -10.70 -8.67 11.16
CA ALA A 168 -10.82 -7.59 12.13
C ALA A 168 -11.71 -6.47 11.54
N PRO A 169 -12.58 -5.80 12.32
CA PRO A 169 -13.56 -4.85 11.78
C PRO A 169 -12.94 -3.78 10.88
N MET A 170 -11.83 -3.16 11.32
CA MET A 170 -11.06 -2.15 10.58
C MET A 170 -10.31 -2.70 9.36
N GLN A 171 -10.27 -4.02 9.20
CA GLN A 171 -9.58 -4.74 8.12
C GLN A 171 -10.55 -5.55 7.26
N SER A 172 -11.85 -5.32 7.44
CA SER A 172 -12.86 -6.00 6.65
C SER A 172 -12.78 -5.53 5.19
N ALA A 173 -13.20 -6.40 4.27
CA ALA A 173 -13.34 -6.01 2.86
C ALA A 173 -14.26 -4.80 2.65
N ARG A 174 -15.17 -4.53 3.61
CA ARG A 174 -16.05 -3.37 3.59
C ARG A 174 -15.29 -2.07 3.87
N GLU A 175 -14.36 -2.07 4.80
CA GLU A 175 -13.51 -0.89 5.05
C GLU A 175 -12.59 -0.64 3.87
N ALA A 176 -12.02 -1.69 3.27
CA ALA A 176 -11.25 -1.55 2.02
C ALA A 176 -12.08 -0.99 0.85
N LEU A 177 -13.39 -1.23 0.81
CA LEU A 177 -14.28 -0.60 -0.18
C LEU A 177 -14.41 0.91 0.04
N ALA A 178 -14.25 1.42 1.26
CA ALA A 178 -14.25 2.86 1.53
C ALA A 178 -13.01 3.53 0.95
N ASP A 179 -11.86 2.85 0.96
CA ASP A 179 -10.65 3.33 0.28
C ASP A 179 -10.83 3.36 -1.24
N LEU A 180 -11.44 2.31 -1.80
CA LEU A 180 -11.77 2.26 -3.23
C LEU A 180 -12.79 3.32 -3.62
N GLU A 181 -13.81 3.57 -2.80
CA GLU A 181 -14.77 4.65 -2.99
C GLU A 181 -14.05 6.00 -3.03
N PHE A 182 -13.13 6.25 -2.11
CA PHE A 182 -12.36 7.49 -2.11
C PHE A 182 -11.55 7.66 -3.40
N LEU A 183 -10.85 6.62 -3.84
CA LEU A 183 -10.06 6.65 -5.06
C LEU A 183 -10.93 6.81 -6.32
N GLU A 184 -12.02 6.06 -6.41
CA GLU A 184 -12.97 6.16 -7.53
C GLU A 184 -13.62 7.54 -7.56
N ALA A 185 -14.07 8.05 -6.42
CA ALA A 185 -14.60 9.39 -6.29
C ALA A 185 -13.58 10.43 -6.76
N MET A 186 -12.33 10.32 -6.31
CA MET A 186 -11.26 11.22 -6.71
C MET A 186 -11.02 11.20 -8.24
N PHE A 187 -10.99 10.04 -8.87
CA PHE A 187 -10.82 9.94 -10.33
C PHE A 187 -12.04 10.41 -11.10
N ALA A 188 -13.23 10.04 -10.66
CA ALA A 188 -14.47 10.48 -11.26
C ALA A 188 -14.62 12.00 -11.12
N SER A 189 -14.26 12.57 -9.96
CA SER A 189 -14.23 14.02 -9.75
C SER A 189 -13.33 14.69 -10.79
N GLY A 190 -12.09 14.23 -10.94
CA GLY A 190 -11.19 14.78 -11.95
C GLY A 190 -11.70 14.66 -13.39
N ALA A 191 -12.38 13.55 -13.73
CA ALA A 191 -12.99 13.35 -15.04
C ALA A 191 -14.18 14.29 -15.30
N GLU A 192 -14.87 14.72 -14.25
CA GLU A 192 -16.04 15.61 -14.28
C GLU A 192 -15.67 17.04 -13.85
N GLY A 193 -14.45 17.49 -14.18
CA GLY A 193 -14.07 18.89 -13.95
C GLY A 193 -13.92 19.26 -12.48
N GLY A 194 -13.62 18.29 -11.61
CA GLY A 194 -13.37 18.48 -10.19
C GLY A 194 -14.63 18.61 -9.34
N GLU A 195 -15.77 18.09 -9.80
CA GLU A 195 -17.02 18.08 -9.04
C GLU A 195 -16.85 17.42 -7.66
N GLU A 196 -17.49 18.00 -6.64
CA GLU A 196 -17.50 17.46 -5.28
C GLU A 196 -18.09 16.05 -5.26
N ARG A 197 -17.43 15.14 -4.53
CA ARG A 197 -17.91 13.77 -4.34
C ARG A 197 -18.25 13.51 -2.89
N ARG A 198 -19.47 13.02 -2.68
CA ARG A 198 -19.90 12.53 -1.38
C ARG A 198 -19.45 11.08 -1.20
N LEU A 199 -18.61 10.86 -0.20
CA LEU A 199 -18.21 9.53 0.25
C LEU A 199 -19.29 9.00 1.21
N VAL A 200 -19.78 7.78 0.99
CA VAL A 200 -20.85 7.16 1.79
C VAL A 200 -20.39 5.93 2.59
N LEU A 201 -19.24 5.37 2.22
CA LEU A 201 -18.59 4.27 2.94
C LEU A 201 -17.60 4.77 3.98
N GLN A 202 -17.01 5.96 3.77
CA GLN A 202 -16.16 6.65 4.75
C GLN A 202 -16.99 7.15 5.94
N ARG A 203 -17.01 6.38 7.04
CA ARG A 203 -17.72 6.72 8.28
C ARG A 203 -16.71 7.03 9.39
N TRP A 204 -16.42 8.31 9.56
CA TRP A 204 -15.60 8.83 10.66
C TRP A 204 -16.49 9.28 11.82
#